data_AF-A0A537S6T9-F1
#
_entry.id   AF-A0A537S6T9-F1
#
_cell.length_a   1.000
_cell.length_b   1.000
_cell.length_c   1.000
_cell.angle_alpha   90.00
_cell.angle_beta   90.00
_cell.angle_gamma   90.00
#
_symmetry.space_group_name_H-M   'P 1'
#
loop_
_entity.id
_entity.type
_entity.pdbx_description
1 polymer ?
#
loop_
_entity_poly.entity_id
_entity_poly.type
_entity_poly.pdbx_seq_one_letter_code
_entity_poly.pdbx_strand_id
1 'polypeptide(L)'
;MSEGRALSWPELRRATPARVGLGRTGTALPTKAHLDFQLAHARARDAVYAAFDAEAIATQVRECGLEPLSLRSAAGDRATYLRRPDLGRRLDPKSRERLGACPAAAIDVLFVIADGLSPAAVNAHAGALLRATLLPLDPSLRIGPAAIVEGGRVAIGDEIGGILG
;
A
#
# COMPACT_ATOMS: atom_id res chain seq x y z
N MET A 1 36.47 -16.69 -24.67
CA MET A 1 35.08 -16.23 -24.42
C MET A 1 34.34 -17.40 -23.82
N SER A 2 33.91 -17.30 -22.56
CA SER A 2 33.15 -18.38 -21.91
C SER A 2 31.75 -18.40 -22.51
N GLU A 3 31.39 -19.47 -23.23
CA GLU A 3 30.02 -19.69 -23.68
C GLU A 3 29.12 -19.88 -22.45
N GLY A 4 28.21 -18.92 -22.24
CA GLY A 4 27.23 -18.99 -21.16
C GLY A 4 26.28 -20.17 -21.40
N ARG A 5 26.30 -21.15 -20.48
CA ARG A 5 25.36 -22.28 -20.50
C ARG A 5 23.91 -21.77 -20.49
N ALA A 6 23.12 -22.23 -21.46
CA ALA A 6 21.68 -21.95 -21.47
C ALA A 6 20.99 -22.59 -20.26
N LEU A 7 20.15 -21.80 -19.57
CA LEU A 7 19.37 -22.28 -18.43
C LEU A 7 18.23 -23.19 -18.90
N SER A 8 18.03 -24.31 -18.22
CA SER A 8 16.88 -25.18 -18.42
C SER A 8 15.58 -24.53 -17.95
N TRP A 9 14.41 -25.00 -18.43
CA TRP A 9 13.12 -24.47 -17.97
C TRP A 9 12.91 -24.51 -16.44
N PRO A 10 13.31 -25.59 -15.72
CA PRO A 10 13.27 -25.58 -14.26
C PRO A 10 14.16 -24.51 -13.62
N GLU A 11 15.36 -24.27 -14.16
CA GLU A 11 16.27 -23.22 -13.68
C GLU A 11 15.66 -21.84 -13.89
N LEU A 12 15.11 -21.58 -15.08
CA LEU A 12 14.42 -20.33 -15.38
C LEU A 12 13.21 -20.11 -14.46
N ARG A 13 12.38 -21.13 -14.23
CA ARG A 13 11.22 -21.02 -13.33
C ARG A 13 11.59 -20.73 -11.88
N ARG A 14 12.76 -21.16 -11.41
CA ARG A 14 13.25 -20.79 -10.06
C ARG A 14 13.78 -19.36 -10.00
N ALA A 15 14.29 -18.85 -11.12
CA ALA A 15 14.91 -17.53 -11.19
C ALA A 15 13.90 -16.37 -11.33
N THR A 16 12.62 -16.65 -11.63
CA THR A 16 11.62 -15.60 -11.83
C THR A 16 10.23 -16.02 -11.35
N PRO A 17 9.43 -15.11 -10.78
CA PRO A 17 8.01 -15.36 -10.54
C PRO A 17 7.18 -15.36 -11.83
N ALA A 18 7.75 -14.96 -12.97
CA ALA A 18 7.05 -14.97 -14.25
C ALA A 18 6.68 -16.39 -14.69
N ARG A 19 5.53 -16.54 -15.35
CA ARG A 19 5.00 -17.82 -15.81
C ARG A 19 5.70 -18.31 -17.08
N VAL A 20 6.98 -18.68 -16.98
CA VAL A 20 7.81 -19.19 -18.08
C VAL A 20 7.83 -20.72 -18.12
N GLY A 21 8.15 -21.30 -19.28
CA GLY A 21 8.30 -22.76 -19.42
C GLY A 21 7.02 -23.55 -19.11
N LEU A 22 5.85 -23.02 -19.46
CA LEU A 22 4.54 -23.65 -19.20
C LEU A 22 4.20 -24.81 -20.16
N GLY A 23 4.94 -24.93 -21.27
CA GLY A 23 4.57 -25.82 -22.38
C GLY A 23 3.46 -25.23 -23.26
N ARG A 24 2.95 -26.04 -24.19
CA ARG A 24 1.90 -25.67 -25.15
C ARG A 24 1.13 -26.90 -25.63
N THR A 25 -0.14 -26.68 -25.98
CA THR A 25 -0.98 -27.65 -26.70
C THR A 25 -1.33 -27.01 -28.05
N GLY A 26 -0.64 -27.41 -29.12
CA GLY A 26 -0.69 -26.68 -30.39
C GLY A 26 -0.18 -25.25 -30.24
N THR A 27 -1.01 -24.26 -30.58
CA THR A 27 -0.77 -22.82 -30.40
C THR A 27 -1.34 -22.26 -29.08
N ALA A 28 -1.93 -23.10 -28.23
CA ALA A 28 -2.62 -22.70 -27.00
C ALA A 28 -1.87 -23.10 -25.71
N LEU A 29 -2.30 -22.54 -24.58
CA LEU A 29 -1.84 -22.94 -23.25
C LEU A 29 -2.33 -24.34 -22.88
N PRO A 30 -1.53 -25.15 -22.16
CA PRO A 30 -2.04 -26.36 -21.53
C PRO A 30 -3.14 -26.05 -20.51
N THR A 31 -4.12 -26.93 -20.38
CA THR A 31 -5.30 -26.75 -19.51
C THR A 31 -4.92 -26.35 -18.07
N LYS A 32 -3.92 -27.00 -17.49
CA LYS A 32 -3.43 -26.68 -16.14
C LYS A 32 -2.97 -25.22 -16.03
N ALA A 33 -2.15 -24.75 -16.96
CA ALA A 33 -1.65 -23.39 -16.96
C ALA A 33 -2.78 -22.36 -17.14
N HIS A 34 -3.79 -22.70 -17.95
CA HIS A 34 -4.99 -21.88 -18.11
C HIS A 34 -5.81 -21.81 -16.81
N LEU A 35 -6.08 -22.94 -16.15
CA LEU A 35 -6.81 -22.97 -14.88
C LEU A 35 -6.06 -22.22 -13.77
N ASP A 36 -4.74 -22.41 -13.67
CA ASP A 36 -3.90 -21.69 -12.71
C ASP A 36 -3.88 -20.17 -12.96
N PHE A 37 -4.09 -19.74 -14.22
CA PHE A 37 -4.25 -18.33 -14.56
C PHE A 37 -5.63 -17.80 -14.12
N GLN A 38 -6.71 -18.52 -14.43
CA GLN A 38 -8.08 -18.14 -14.03
C GLN A 38 -8.20 -18.02 -12.51
N LEU A 39 -7.65 -18.97 -11.76
CA LEU A 39 -7.63 -18.94 -10.30
C LEU A 39 -6.88 -17.71 -9.77
N ALA A 40 -5.71 -17.41 -10.34
CA ALA A 40 -4.95 -16.22 -9.95
C ALA A 40 -5.70 -14.92 -10.28
N HIS A 41 -6.41 -14.88 -11.41
CA HIS A 41 -7.24 -13.74 -11.78
C HIS A 41 -8.41 -13.54 -10.80
N ALA A 42 -9.11 -14.61 -10.42
CA ALA A 42 -10.16 -14.55 -9.42
C ALA A 42 -9.64 -13.98 -8.09
N ARG A 43 -8.53 -14.53 -7.58
CA ARG A 43 -7.87 -14.03 -6.35
C ARG A 43 -7.45 -12.57 -6.46
N ALA A 44 -6.93 -12.14 -7.62
CA ALA A 44 -6.54 -10.75 -7.84
C ALA A 44 -7.74 -9.80 -7.80
N ARG A 45 -8.90 -10.22 -8.32
CA ARG A 45 -10.14 -9.43 -8.24
C ARG A 45 -10.62 -9.30 -6.80
N ASP A 46 -10.60 -10.38 -6.02
CA ASP A 46 -10.99 -10.36 -4.61
C ASP A 46 -10.08 -9.45 -3.79
N ALA A 47 -8.76 -9.47 -4.07
CA ALA A 47 -7.78 -8.63 -3.38
C ALA A 47 -8.03 -7.12 -3.56
N VAL A 48 -8.63 -6.68 -4.67
CA VAL A 48 -8.99 -5.27 -4.88
C VAL A 48 -10.04 -4.78 -3.87
N TYR A 49 -10.88 -5.68 -3.36
CA TYR A 49 -11.94 -5.40 -2.38
C TYR A 49 -11.60 -5.85 -0.96
N ALA A 50 -10.35 -6.29 -0.71
CA ALA A 50 -9.90 -6.64 0.63
C ALA A 50 -10.07 -5.46 1.61
N ALA A 51 -10.37 -5.78 2.86
CA ALA A 51 -10.51 -4.78 3.92
C ALA A 51 -9.15 -4.17 4.29
N PHE A 52 -9.16 -2.87 4.57
CA PHE A 52 -8.05 -2.18 5.19
C PHE A 52 -8.23 -2.16 6.70
N ASP A 53 -7.26 -2.68 7.46
CA ASP A 53 -7.36 -2.79 8.91
C ASP A 53 -6.68 -1.61 9.59
N ALA A 54 -7.35 -0.45 9.55
CA ALA A 54 -6.82 0.80 10.08
C ALA A 54 -6.49 0.72 11.59
N GLU A 55 -7.24 -0.06 12.37
CA GLU A 55 -7.02 -0.22 13.81
C GLU A 55 -5.79 -1.07 14.13
N ALA A 56 -5.56 -2.15 13.37
CA ALA A 56 -4.32 -2.92 13.49
C ALA A 56 -3.11 -2.05 13.12
N ILE A 57 -3.20 -1.26 12.06
CA ILE A 57 -2.14 -0.31 11.69
C ILE A 57 -1.94 0.74 12.78
N ALA A 58 -3.01 1.29 13.36
CA ALA A 58 -2.90 2.25 14.47
C ALA A 58 -2.19 1.66 15.68
N THR A 59 -2.43 0.38 15.98
CA THR A 59 -1.71 -0.34 17.03
C THR A 59 -0.22 -0.44 16.72
N GLN A 60 0.14 -0.86 15.50
CA GLN A 60 1.54 -0.94 15.05
C GLN A 60 2.26 0.42 15.06
N VAL A 61 1.54 1.50 14.72
CA VAL A 61 2.06 2.87 14.80
C VAL A 61 2.40 3.25 16.25
N ARG A 62 1.52 2.94 17.21
CA ARG A 62 1.80 3.16 18.64
C ARG A 62 2.99 2.35 19.14
N GLU A 63 3.14 1.11 18.69
CA GLU A 63 4.31 0.27 18.98
C GLU A 63 5.63 0.80 18.38
N CYS A 64 5.54 1.73 17.43
CA CYS A 64 6.68 2.47 16.89
C CYS A 64 6.92 3.81 17.63
N GLY A 65 6.13 4.12 18.66
CA GLY A 65 6.26 5.35 19.46
C GLY A 65 5.64 6.59 18.82
N LEU A 66 4.81 6.44 17.79
CA LEU A 66 4.12 7.54 17.13
C LEU A 66 2.63 7.58 17.51
N GLU A 67 2.04 8.77 17.46
CA GLU A 67 0.59 8.94 17.64
C GLU A 67 -0.14 8.64 16.32
N PRO A 68 -1.09 7.68 16.27
CA PRO A 68 -1.86 7.41 15.07
C PRO A 68 -2.97 8.44 14.87
N LEU A 69 -3.05 9.00 13.67
CA LEU A 69 -4.10 9.92 13.27
C LEU A 69 -4.99 9.28 12.20
N SER A 70 -6.14 8.74 12.61
CA SER A 70 -7.09 8.11 11.69
C SER A 70 -7.86 9.15 10.88
N LEU A 71 -7.77 9.05 9.56
CA LEU A 71 -8.37 9.95 8.57
C LEU A 71 -9.06 9.15 7.45
N ARG A 72 -9.91 9.82 6.69
CA ARG A 72 -10.60 9.27 5.52
C ARG A 72 -10.55 10.24 4.36
N SER A 73 -10.49 9.68 3.16
CA SER A 73 -10.66 10.46 1.93
C SER A 73 -12.13 10.81 1.67
N ALA A 74 -12.37 11.73 0.75
CA ALA A 74 -13.70 12.14 0.30
C ALA A 74 -14.41 11.06 -0.54
N ALA A 75 -13.79 9.91 -0.82
CA ALA A 75 -14.40 8.87 -1.65
C ALA A 75 -15.55 8.12 -0.95
N GLY A 76 -15.62 8.12 0.38
CA GLY A 76 -16.72 7.57 1.18
C GLY A 76 -16.83 6.03 1.21
N ASP A 77 -16.63 5.36 0.07
CA ASP A 77 -16.68 3.91 -0.08
C ASP A 77 -15.68 3.39 -1.13
N ARG A 78 -15.40 2.08 -1.09
CA ARG A 78 -14.41 1.44 -1.97
C ARG A 78 -14.78 1.53 -3.46
N ALA A 79 -16.06 1.40 -3.80
CA ALA A 79 -16.50 1.42 -5.19
C ALA A 79 -16.34 2.82 -5.80
N THR A 80 -16.67 3.85 -5.03
CA THR A 80 -16.44 5.25 -5.39
C THR A 80 -14.94 5.55 -5.48
N TYR A 81 -14.13 5.10 -4.52
CA TYR A 81 -12.67 5.27 -4.54
C TYR A 81 -11.98 4.69 -5.80
N LEU A 82 -12.47 3.56 -6.31
CA LEU A 82 -11.96 2.94 -7.53
C LEU A 82 -12.32 3.74 -8.80
N ARG A 83 -13.44 4.46 -8.81
CA ARG A 83 -13.94 5.22 -9.97
C ARG A 83 -13.60 6.72 -9.94
N ARG A 84 -13.34 7.27 -8.75
CA ARG A 84 -13.15 8.72 -8.52
C ARG A 84 -11.79 8.99 -7.89
N PRO A 85 -10.71 8.96 -8.68
CA PRO A 85 -9.35 9.20 -8.17
C PRO A 85 -9.20 10.60 -7.58
N ASP A 86 -9.99 11.58 -8.03
CA ASP A 86 -10.02 12.94 -7.49
C ASP A 86 -10.47 12.99 -6.02
N LEU A 87 -11.45 12.15 -5.64
CA LEU A 87 -11.94 12.09 -4.26
C LEU A 87 -10.96 11.40 -3.32
N GLY A 88 -10.20 10.42 -3.81
CA GLY A 88 -9.16 9.76 -3.03
C GLY A 88 -7.92 10.64 -2.78
N ARG A 89 -7.79 11.77 -3.49
CA ARG A 89 -6.71 12.77 -3.27
C ARG A 89 -7.10 13.84 -2.27
N ARG A 90 -8.31 13.80 -1.72
CA ARG A 90 -8.85 14.82 -0.82
C ARG A 90 -9.35 14.20 0.47
N LEU A 91 -9.14 14.86 1.59
CA LEU A 91 -9.73 14.47 2.88
C LEU A 91 -11.24 14.71 2.87
N ASP A 92 -11.97 13.87 3.61
CA ASP A 92 -13.36 14.19 3.96
C ASP A 92 -13.41 15.37 4.95
N PRO A 93 -14.57 16.06 5.08
CA PRO A 93 -14.69 17.22 5.96
C PRO A 93 -14.32 16.93 7.41
N LYS A 94 -14.73 15.77 7.94
CA LYS A 94 -14.48 15.37 9.34
C LYS A 94 -12.98 15.14 9.62
N SER A 95 -12.27 14.56 8.66
CA SER A 95 -10.84 14.31 8.73
C SER A 95 -10.06 15.60 8.60
N ARG A 96 -10.51 16.52 7.74
CA ARG A 96 -9.93 17.86 7.65
C ARG A 96 -10.08 18.65 8.95
N GLU A 97 -11.26 18.61 9.57
CA GLU A 97 -11.50 19.24 10.89
C GLU A 97 -10.62 18.63 11.97
N ARG A 98 -10.53 17.29 12.02
CA ARG A 98 -9.67 16.58 12.97
C ARG A 98 -8.20 16.94 12.81
N LEU A 99 -7.72 17.02 11.56
CA LEU A 99 -6.35 17.39 11.25
C LEU A 99 -6.07 18.87 11.63
N GLY A 100 -7.02 19.77 11.37
CA GLY A 100 -6.91 21.18 11.76
C GLY A 100 -6.99 21.43 13.27
N ALA A 101 -7.52 20.47 14.04
CA ALA A 101 -7.53 20.52 15.50
C ALA A 101 -6.23 19.99 16.13
N CYS A 102 -5.33 19.40 15.34
CA CYS A 102 -4.00 19.03 15.84
C CYS A 102 -3.24 20.30 16.24
N PRO A 103 -2.56 20.31 17.40
CA PRO A 103 -1.74 21.44 17.80
C PRO A 103 -0.71 21.76 16.71
N ALA A 104 -0.56 23.06 16.41
CA ALA A 104 0.54 23.51 15.57
C ALA A 104 1.86 23.13 16.26
N ALA A 105 2.52 22.13 15.70
CA ALA A 105 3.84 21.70 16.09
C ALA A 105 4.69 21.74 14.83
N ALA A 106 5.92 22.21 14.95
CA ALA A 106 6.80 22.19 13.81
C ALA A 106 7.30 20.75 13.62
N ILE A 107 6.94 20.18 12.46
CA ILE A 107 7.14 18.79 12.06
C ILE A 107 8.17 18.80 10.94
N ASP A 108 9.20 17.97 11.06
CA ASP A 108 10.22 17.82 10.00
C ASP A 108 9.88 16.64 9.07
N VAL A 109 9.23 15.60 9.62
CA VAL A 109 8.82 14.39 8.89
C VAL A 109 7.44 13.94 9.31
N LEU A 110 6.59 13.64 8.33
CA LEU A 110 5.27 13.05 8.53
C LEU A 110 5.14 11.75 7.75
N PHE A 111 4.59 10.72 8.39
CA PHE A 111 4.26 9.46 7.72
C PHE A 111 2.78 9.42 7.36
N VAL A 112 2.48 9.11 6.10
CA VAL A 112 1.11 8.90 5.61
C VAL A 112 0.98 7.46 5.13
N ILE A 113 0.12 6.69 5.79
CA ILE A 113 -0.17 5.28 5.50
C ILE A 113 -1.58 5.21 4.94
N ALA A 114 -1.71 4.88 3.66
CA ALA A 114 -3.00 4.74 2.98
C ALA A 114 -3.17 3.34 2.39
N ASP A 115 -4.40 2.82 2.41
CA ASP A 115 -4.77 1.51 1.86
C ASP A 115 -4.46 1.37 0.35
N GLY A 116 -4.58 2.48 -0.39
CA GLY A 116 -4.24 2.52 -1.81
C GLY A 116 -5.07 1.53 -2.62
N LEU A 117 -4.46 0.93 -3.64
CA LEU A 117 -5.10 -0.12 -4.46
C LEU A 117 -4.87 -1.53 -3.91
N SER A 118 -4.06 -1.69 -2.87
CA SER A 118 -3.77 -2.99 -2.26
C SER A 118 -3.77 -2.91 -0.73
N PRO A 119 -4.97 -2.96 -0.11
CA PRO A 119 -5.09 -2.99 1.35
C PRO A 119 -4.31 -4.14 1.97
N ALA A 120 -4.27 -5.29 1.30
CA ALA A 120 -3.51 -6.47 1.74
C ALA A 120 -2.00 -6.19 1.88
N ALA A 121 -1.41 -5.44 0.94
CA ALA A 121 0.01 -5.08 1.01
C ALA A 121 0.29 -4.15 2.20
N VAL A 122 -0.61 -3.19 2.45
CA VAL A 122 -0.47 -2.24 3.55
C VAL A 122 -0.63 -2.94 4.89
N ASN A 123 -1.67 -3.77 5.05
CA ASN A 123 -1.90 -4.56 6.26
C ASN A 123 -0.70 -5.47 6.59
N ALA A 124 -0.06 -6.05 5.57
CA ALA A 124 1.06 -6.97 5.76
C ALA A 124 2.40 -6.26 6.05
N HIS A 125 2.60 -5.02 5.59
CA HIS A 125 3.93 -4.42 5.52
C HIS A 125 4.06 -3.04 6.19
N ALA A 126 2.98 -2.30 6.44
CA ALA A 126 3.07 -0.91 6.88
C ALA A 126 3.82 -0.75 8.21
N GLY A 127 3.48 -1.52 9.25
CA GLY A 127 4.17 -1.43 10.54
C GLY A 127 5.66 -1.81 10.47
N ALA A 128 5.99 -2.89 9.75
CA ALA A 128 7.38 -3.31 9.57
C ALA A 128 8.21 -2.27 8.80
N LEU A 129 7.64 -1.71 7.73
CA LEU A 129 8.29 -0.66 6.96
C LEU A 129 8.46 0.62 7.76
N LEU A 130 7.44 1.05 8.51
CA LEU A 130 7.51 2.22 9.38
C LEU A 130 8.65 2.04 10.40
N ARG A 131 8.68 0.92 11.12
CA ARG A 131 9.74 0.62 12.09
C ARG A 131 11.14 0.62 11.46
N ALA A 132 11.29 -0.03 10.30
CA ALA A 132 12.56 -0.09 9.58
C ALA A 132 13.00 1.29 9.06
N THR A 133 12.04 2.16 8.75
CA THR A 133 12.31 3.53 8.29
C THR A 133 12.66 4.46 9.44
N LEU A 134 12.03 4.31 10.61
CA LEU A 134 12.31 5.13 11.79
C LEU A 134 13.71 4.88 12.36
N LEU A 135 14.19 3.63 12.32
CA LEU A 135 15.46 3.24 12.92
C LEU A 135 16.70 4.06 12.43
N PRO A 136 16.88 4.30 11.12
CA PRO A 136 18.01 5.09 10.62
C PRO A 136 17.79 6.61 10.60
N LEU A 137 16.62 7.12 11.01
CA LEU A 137 16.36 8.57 10.99
C LEU A 137 17.18 9.30 12.05
N ASP A 138 17.58 10.52 11.72
CA ASP A 138 18.25 11.42 12.65
C ASP A 138 17.33 11.70 13.86
N PRO A 139 17.77 11.39 15.09
CA PRO A 139 16.97 11.64 16.30
C PRO A 139 16.62 13.11 16.56
N SER A 140 17.27 14.06 15.89
CA SER A 140 16.95 15.48 15.98
C SER A 140 15.73 15.89 15.15
N LEU A 141 15.29 15.05 14.20
CA LEU A 141 14.08 15.30 13.41
C LEU A 141 12.83 15.16 14.28
N ARG A 142 11.92 16.12 14.17
CA ARG A 142 10.63 16.09 14.83
C ARG A 142 9.65 15.33 13.96
N ILE A 143 9.44 14.08 14.32
CA ILE A 143 8.50 13.20 13.63
C ILE A 143 7.09 13.50 14.15
N GLY A 144 6.19 13.86 13.24
CA GLY A 144 4.79 14.12 13.56
C GLY A 144 3.99 12.84 13.83
N PRO A 145 2.66 12.97 14.05
CA PRO A 145 1.77 11.81 14.10
C PRO A 145 1.81 11.02 12.78
N ALA A 146 1.50 9.73 12.79
CA ALA A 146 1.36 8.97 11.56
C ALA A 146 -0.11 9.03 11.09
N ALA A 147 -0.34 9.64 9.93
CA ALA A 147 -1.67 9.72 9.33
C ALA A 147 -2.05 8.37 8.70
N ILE A 148 -3.16 7.77 9.15
CA ILE A 148 -3.70 6.52 8.63
C ILE A 148 -4.95 6.85 7.84
N VAL A 149 -4.91 6.69 6.52
CA VAL A 149 -5.92 7.24 5.61
C VAL A 149 -6.67 6.13 4.88
N GLU A 150 -7.97 6.00 5.15
CA GLU A 150 -8.84 5.12 4.39
C GLU A 150 -9.21 5.74 3.02
N GLY A 151 -9.01 5.00 1.93
CA GLY A 151 -9.31 5.45 0.56
C GLY A 151 -8.32 6.50 0.03
N GLY A 152 -7.09 6.51 0.52
CA GLY A 152 -6.08 7.51 0.15
C GLY A 152 -5.38 7.21 -1.19
N ARG A 153 -5.23 8.24 -2.02
CA ARG A 153 -4.30 8.29 -3.17
C ARG A 153 -3.06 9.07 -2.77
N VAL A 154 -1.96 8.87 -3.50
CA VAL A 154 -0.66 9.51 -3.22
C VAL A 154 -0.77 11.01 -2.91
N ALA A 155 -1.48 11.79 -3.74
CA ALA A 155 -1.58 13.25 -3.57
C ALA A 155 -2.40 13.70 -2.33
N ILE A 156 -3.01 12.79 -1.56
CA ILE A 156 -3.64 13.16 -0.28
C ILE A 156 -2.59 13.63 0.74
N GLY A 157 -1.33 13.19 0.57
CA GLY A 157 -0.21 13.65 1.39
C GLY A 157 0.03 15.15 1.25
N ASP A 158 -0.22 15.74 0.07
CA ASP A 158 -0.05 17.17 -0.18
C ASP A 158 -1.04 17.99 0.66
N GLU A 159 -2.30 17.55 0.73
CA GLU A 159 -3.32 18.21 1.57
C GLU A 159 -3.00 18.06 3.06
N ILE A 160 -2.57 16.86 3.48
CA ILE A 160 -2.24 16.61 4.90
C ILE A 160 -1.06 17.48 5.33
N GLY A 161 0.02 17.50 4.54
CA GLY A 161 1.18 18.35 4.81
C GLY A 161 0.82 19.83 4.78
N GLY A 162 0.03 20.28 3.80
CA GLY A 162 -0.41 21.67 3.72
C GLY A 162 -1.23 22.16 4.94
N ILE A 163 -1.91 21.26 5.66
CA ILE A 163 -2.67 21.58 6.88
C ILE A 163 -1.77 21.55 8.12
N LEU A 164 -0.83 20.61 8.21
CA LEU A 164 0.05 20.47 9.38
C LEU A 164 1.28 21.39 9.36
N GLY A 165 1.65 21.93 8.19
CA GLY A 165 2.84 22.75 7.99
C GLY A 165 4.10 21.92 7.73
#